data_AF-A0A7Y4WGI8-F1
#
_entry.id   AF-A0A7Y4WGI8-F1
#
_cell.length_a   1.000
_cell.length_b   1.000
_cell.length_c   1.000
_cell.angle_alpha   90.00
_cell.angle_beta   90.00
_cell.angle_gamma   90.00
#
_symmetry.space_group_name_H-M   'P 1'
#
loop_
_entity.id
_entity.type
_entity.pdbx_description
1 polymer ?
#
loop_
_entity_poly.entity_id
_entity_poly.type
_entity_poly.pdbx_seq_one_letter_code
_entity_poly.pdbx_strand_id
1 'polypeptide(L)'
;MDPLTGVLAQAPPQPGVNFVPNAFVKITADNVVTIISKNPEIGQGIKTSLPMLIAEELEVPWDTVRIEQADLDQSKYGQQNAGGSTATPNNYDPLRRVGAAVREMFIAAGAKSWHVPASECYAQRTAVHHRPSGRSMTYGQLAATAATLTPPDMATVPLKPGDRFEVIGKAKAGVDNRAIVTGQPTFGIDFTLPGMLFAVYEKCPVYGGTVVSANLDEIKKQPGVRHAFVVKGTTDTRGLMPGVAIVADSWWQAQTARRRLQVTWNEGPTAQQSTELFAKRAQEISTQKPGFPLRVDGNVDQALSGAAKVVEASYSYPFISHSPLEPQNCTAHYVNGKMEIWAPTQTPQNGRQLVSTALDIPQENITVHIQRAGGGFGRRLTNDYMGEAAAIAKEIGVPVKVLWTREDDMRHDHYRPGGFHFLKAGVDASGKLIAWRNHFVSFGDNEKGVQGYSNSANINGVEFPARFVPNFDFQSTLMPLGVPTGALRAPRSNAFSWAFQSFIDELALAAGKDPLQFRLDLLSVNAMPHPAEGADGFEASR
;
A
#
# COMPACT_ATOMS: atom_id res chain seq x y z
N MET A 1 9.47 45.52 -17.34
CA MET A 1 10.83 45.03 -17.04
C MET A 1 10.65 43.81 -16.16
N ASP A 2 10.80 42.65 -16.78
CA ASP A 2 10.40 41.33 -16.27
C ASP A 2 11.59 40.66 -15.55
N PRO A 3 11.48 40.33 -14.25
CA PRO A 3 12.52 39.63 -13.52
C PRO A 3 12.13 38.18 -13.15
N LEU A 4 11.47 37.41 -14.04
CA LEU A 4 11.18 35.97 -13.79
C LEU A 4 11.45 35.00 -14.95
N THR A 5 12.33 35.34 -15.89
CA THR A 5 12.86 34.39 -16.91
C THR A 5 14.17 33.69 -16.48
N GLY A 6 14.33 33.39 -15.19
CA GLY A 6 15.61 32.95 -14.64
C GLY A 6 15.58 31.79 -13.64
N VAL A 7 14.84 30.69 -13.89
CA VAL A 7 15.12 29.35 -13.28
C VAL A 7 14.81 28.18 -14.25
N LEU A 8 14.87 28.39 -15.57
CA LEU A 8 14.77 27.30 -16.55
C LEU A 8 15.86 27.47 -17.64
N ALA A 9 16.93 26.65 -17.52
CA ALA A 9 18.08 26.42 -18.43
C ALA A 9 19.10 27.59 -18.55
N GLN A 10 20.43 27.43 -18.44
CA GLN A 10 21.42 26.69 -19.27
C GLN A 10 22.81 26.76 -18.58
N ALA A 11 23.85 25.93 -18.84
CA ALA A 11 24.46 25.68 -20.15
C ALA A 11 25.35 24.40 -20.26
N PRO A 12 25.51 23.84 -21.49
CA PRO A 12 26.48 22.79 -21.89
C PRO A 12 27.81 23.43 -22.42
N PRO A 13 28.88 22.72 -22.87
CA PRO A 13 28.92 21.33 -23.38
C PRO A 13 30.16 20.45 -23.04
N GLN A 14 29.98 19.12 -23.10
CA GLN A 14 30.88 18.15 -23.77
C GLN A 14 30.02 16.91 -24.18
N PRO A 15 30.26 16.30 -25.36
CA PRO A 15 29.46 15.19 -25.85
C PRO A 15 29.85 13.90 -25.11
N GLY A 16 29.09 13.58 -24.07
CA GLY A 16 29.08 12.26 -23.47
C GLY A 16 27.65 11.75 -23.55
N VAL A 17 27.40 10.79 -24.43
CA VAL A 17 26.14 10.07 -24.53
C VAL A 17 25.73 9.59 -23.13
N ASN A 18 24.67 10.17 -22.56
CA ASN A 18 24.00 9.58 -21.41
C ASN A 18 23.39 8.27 -21.91
N PHE A 19 24.03 7.17 -21.56
CA PHE A 19 23.55 5.84 -21.86
C PHE A 19 22.23 5.57 -21.15
N VAL A 20 21.19 5.15 -21.88
CA VAL A 20 19.95 4.63 -21.27
C VAL A 20 19.67 3.22 -21.79
N PRO A 21 20.30 2.19 -21.20
CA PRO A 21 19.86 0.81 -21.35
C PRO A 21 18.91 0.40 -20.21
N ASN A 22 18.94 1.06 -19.04
CA ASN A 22 18.46 0.45 -17.81
C ASN A 22 17.92 1.54 -16.87
N ALA A 23 16.62 1.74 -16.85
CA ALA A 23 15.93 2.70 -15.97
C ALA A 23 16.28 2.57 -14.46
N PHE A 24 16.92 1.45 -14.08
CA PHE A 24 17.26 1.08 -12.72
C PHE A 24 18.71 1.36 -12.28
N VAL A 25 19.67 1.55 -13.20
CA VAL A 25 21.10 1.67 -12.84
C VAL A 25 21.73 2.84 -13.60
N LYS A 26 22.35 3.75 -12.86
CA LYS A 26 23.19 4.83 -13.40
C LYS A 26 24.62 4.60 -12.93
N ILE A 27 25.58 4.63 -13.86
CA ILE A 27 27.01 4.57 -13.54
C ILE A 27 27.71 5.73 -14.22
N THR A 28 28.40 6.54 -13.43
CA THR A 28 29.13 7.72 -13.89
C THR A 28 30.59 7.38 -14.23
N ALA A 29 31.26 8.26 -14.98
CA ALA A 29 32.67 8.06 -15.37
C ALA A 29 33.63 8.02 -14.16
N ASP A 30 33.29 8.69 -13.06
CA ASP A 30 33.98 8.63 -11.76
C ASP A 30 33.59 7.39 -10.92
N ASN A 31 32.95 6.39 -11.55
CA ASN A 31 32.64 5.08 -10.98
C ASN A 31 31.64 5.10 -9.82
N VAL A 32 30.74 6.10 -9.78
CA VAL A 32 29.62 6.14 -8.84
C VAL A 32 28.47 5.31 -9.40
N VAL A 33 28.00 4.34 -8.61
CA VAL A 33 26.86 3.49 -8.95
C VAL A 33 25.63 3.97 -8.18
N THR A 34 24.60 4.38 -8.92
CA THR A 34 23.27 4.69 -8.37
C THR A 34 22.26 3.64 -8.83
N ILE A 35 21.52 3.07 -7.89
CA ILE A 35 20.42 2.15 -8.16
C ILE A 35 19.08 2.82 -7.81
N ILE A 36 18.11 2.71 -8.72
CA ILE A 36 16.79 3.29 -8.56
C ILE A 36 15.87 2.31 -7.82
N SER A 37 15.29 2.74 -6.71
CA SER A 37 14.23 2.03 -6.00
C SER A 37 12.88 2.32 -6.65
N LYS A 38 12.31 1.33 -7.34
CA LYS A 38 11.02 1.47 -8.04
C LYS A 38 9.81 1.58 -7.12
N ASN A 39 9.77 0.87 -6.00
CA ASN A 39 8.54 0.78 -5.20
C ASN A 39 8.44 1.90 -4.16
N PRO A 40 7.22 2.22 -3.70
CA PRO A 40 7.03 3.16 -2.59
C PRO A 40 7.56 2.62 -1.26
N GLU A 41 8.27 3.47 -0.51
CA GLU A 41 8.80 3.15 0.81
C GLU A 41 7.88 3.64 1.93
N ILE A 42 7.35 2.69 2.71
CA ILE A 42 6.38 2.94 3.78
C ILE A 42 6.81 2.40 5.15
N GLY A 43 8.08 2.01 5.30
CA GLY A 43 8.64 1.38 6.49
C GLY A 43 8.89 -0.13 6.34
N GLN A 44 8.85 -0.68 5.12
CA GLN A 44 9.14 -2.09 4.85
C GLN A 44 10.62 -2.34 4.55
N GLY A 45 11.39 -1.28 4.24
CA GLY A 45 12.79 -1.39 3.85
C GLY A 45 13.00 -1.77 2.39
N ILE A 46 11.96 -1.68 1.55
CA ILE A 46 12.01 -2.03 0.12
C ILE A 46 12.91 -1.08 -0.68
N LYS A 47 13.09 0.17 -0.24
CA LYS A 47 14.08 1.10 -0.82
C LYS A 47 15.52 0.65 -0.57
N THR A 48 15.72 -0.30 0.35
CA THR A 48 17.03 -0.94 0.61
C THR A 48 17.08 -2.32 -0.03
N SER A 49 16.12 -3.19 0.29
CA SER A 49 16.17 -4.60 -0.09
C SER A 49 15.99 -4.86 -1.59
N LEU A 50 15.19 -4.07 -2.31
CA LEU A 50 15.03 -4.25 -3.75
C LEU A 50 16.30 -3.85 -4.52
N PRO A 51 16.94 -2.69 -4.25
CA PRO A 51 18.25 -2.39 -4.83
C PRO A 51 19.37 -3.38 -4.49
N MET A 52 19.33 -4.02 -3.31
CA MET A 52 20.31 -5.06 -2.95
C MET A 52 20.32 -6.23 -3.95
N LEU A 53 19.15 -6.58 -4.53
CA LEU A 53 19.03 -7.62 -5.56
C LEU A 53 19.82 -7.27 -6.84
N ILE A 54 19.75 -5.99 -7.24
CA ILE A 54 20.50 -5.48 -8.39
C ILE A 54 22.00 -5.43 -8.05
N ALA A 55 22.36 -4.90 -6.88
CA ALA A 55 23.75 -4.75 -6.46
C ALA A 55 24.48 -6.11 -6.38
N GLU A 56 23.82 -7.14 -5.86
CA GLU A 56 24.35 -8.51 -5.80
C GLU A 56 24.76 -9.01 -7.19
N GLU A 57 23.84 -8.94 -8.15
CA GLU A 57 24.06 -9.47 -9.50
C GLU A 57 25.01 -8.59 -10.32
N LEU A 58 25.05 -7.29 -10.02
CA LEU A 58 25.93 -6.31 -10.66
C LEU A 58 27.39 -6.39 -10.17
N GLU A 59 27.67 -7.21 -9.14
CA GLU A 59 29.00 -7.33 -8.53
C GLU A 59 29.52 -6.01 -7.95
N VAL A 60 28.63 -5.24 -7.30
CA VAL A 60 28.96 -3.93 -6.69
C VAL A 60 28.89 -4.04 -5.17
N PRO A 61 29.94 -3.59 -4.42
CA PRO A 61 29.90 -3.58 -2.97
C PRO A 61 28.79 -2.66 -2.47
N TRP A 62 27.86 -3.19 -1.66
CA TRP A 62 26.68 -2.45 -1.19
C TRP A 62 27.01 -1.07 -0.60
N ASP A 63 28.08 -0.97 0.17
CA ASP A 63 28.44 0.26 0.90
C ASP A 63 28.95 1.39 -0.04
N THR A 64 29.08 1.11 -1.34
CA THR A 64 29.46 2.08 -2.38
C THR A 64 28.27 2.54 -3.25
N VAL A 65 27.10 1.95 -3.06
CA VAL A 65 25.90 2.21 -3.88
C VAL A 65 25.14 3.41 -3.34
N ARG A 66 24.70 4.31 -4.23
CA ARG A 66 23.71 5.35 -3.93
C ARG A 66 22.33 4.88 -4.34
N ILE A 67 21.31 5.21 -3.54
CA ILE A 67 19.92 4.87 -3.86
C ILE A 67 19.11 6.13 -4.12
N GLU A 68 18.37 6.11 -5.23
CA GLU A 68 17.39 7.14 -5.58
C GLU A 68 15.99 6.54 -5.64
N GLN A 69 14.98 7.28 -5.17
CA GLN A 69 13.59 6.88 -5.30
C GLN A 69 13.11 7.15 -6.73
N ALA A 70 12.43 6.19 -7.35
CA ALA A 70 11.78 6.40 -8.64
C ALA A 70 10.55 7.30 -8.51
N ASP A 71 10.32 8.10 -9.54
CA ASP A 71 8.98 8.60 -9.86
C ASP A 71 8.09 7.46 -10.39
N LEU A 72 6.79 7.73 -10.48
CA LEU A 72 5.87 6.82 -11.15
C LEU A 72 6.14 6.79 -12.66
N ASP A 73 6.57 5.64 -13.18
CA ASP A 73 6.72 5.40 -14.61
C ASP A 73 6.54 3.90 -14.91
N GLN A 74 5.32 3.53 -15.28
CA GLN A 74 4.96 2.14 -15.59
C GLN A 74 5.71 1.60 -16.81
N SER A 75 6.06 2.47 -17.77
CA SER A 75 6.77 2.04 -18.98
C SER A 75 8.20 1.60 -18.65
N LYS A 76 8.82 2.22 -17.65
CA LYS A 76 10.17 1.93 -17.19
C LYS A 76 10.25 0.85 -16.10
N TYR A 77 9.34 0.92 -15.12
CA TYR A 77 9.45 0.16 -13.88
C TYR A 77 8.38 -0.92 -13.71
N GLY A 78 7.40 -0.97 -14.61
CA GLY A 78 6.22 -1.83 -14.48
C GLY A 78 5.34 -1.42 -13.29
N GLN A 79 4.78 -2.41 -12.60
CA GLN A 79 3.98 -2.17 -11.40
C GLN A 79 4.83 -1.59 -10.26
N GLN A 80 4.37 -0.47 -9.68
CA GLN A 80 4.99 0.23 -8.54
C GLN A 80 3.95 0.36 -7.43
N ASN A 81 4.01 -0.54 -6.44
CA ASN A 81 3.08 -0.57 -5.32
C ASN A 81 3.72 -1.15 -4.05
N ALA A 82 3.16 -0.83 -2.89
CA ALA A 82 3.53 -1.42 -1.61
C ALA A 82 2.28 -1.97 -0.91
N GLY A 83 2.03 -3.28 -1.02
CA GLY A 83 0.86 -3.93 -0.43
C GLY A 83 0.95 -5.45 -0.53
N GLY A 84 0.15 -6.17 0.27
CA GLY A 84 0.07 -7.64 0.23
C GLY A 84 1.35 -8.40 0.58
N SER A 85 2.39 -7.71 1.07
CA SER A 85 3.73 -8.29 1.32
C SER A 85 4.38 -8.91 0.05
N THR A 86 4.00 -8.45 -1.13
CA THR A 86 4.44 -9.05 -2.41
C THR A 86 5.60 -8.31 -3.09
N ALA A 87 6.08 -7.20 -2.51
CA ALA A 87 7.17 -6.41 -3.10
C ALA A 87 8.43 -7.25 -3.37
N THR A 88 8.95 -7.98 -2.39
CA THR A 88 10.12 -8.85 -2.61
C THR A 88 9.78 -10.06 -3.50
N PRO A 89 8.75 -10.87 -3.24
CA PRO A 89 8.43 -12.03 -4.10
C PRO A 89 8.24 -11.67 -5.58
N ASN A 90 7.52 -10.59 -5.88
CA ASN A 90 7.24 -10.18 -7.26
C ASN A 90 8.45 -9.56 -7.97
N ASN A 91 9.48 -9.16 -7.24
CA ASN A 91 10.63 -8.45 -7.80
C ASN A 91 11.96 -9.20 -7.58
N TYR A 92 11.96 -10.36 -6.92
CA TYR A 92 13.18 -11.11 -6.58
C TYR A 92 14.01 -11.43 -7.82
N ASP A 93 13.48 -12.26 -8.73
CA ASP A 93 14.19 -12.59 -9.97
C ASP A 93 14.21 -11.45 -11.00
N PRO A 94 13.12 -10.68 -11.21
CA PRO A 94 13.15 -9.57 -12.16
C PRO A 94 14.27 -8.55 -11.89
N LEU A 95 14.48 -8.15 -10.63
CA LEU A 95 15.53 -7.17 -10.30
C LEU A 95 16.93 -7.79 -10.26
N ARG A 96 17.05 -9.07 -9.92
CA ARG A 96 18.31 -9.80 -10.10
C ARG A 96 18.73 -9.83 -11.58
N ARG A 97 17.78 -10.09 -12.48
CA ARG A 97 18.03 -10.07 -13.94
C ARG A 97 18.48 -8.70 -14.43
N VAL A 98 17.96 -7.61 -13.86
CA VAL A 98 18.45 -6.25 -14.15
C VAL A 98 19.93 -6.12 -13.80
N GLY A 99 20.33 -6.50 -12.58
CA GLY A 99 21.74 -6.45 -12.17
C GLY A 99 22.64 -7.33 -13.04
N ALA A 100 22.19 -8.55 -13.36
CA ALA A 100 22.92 -9.50 -14.19
C ALA A 100 23.08 -8.99 -15.63
N ALA A 101 22.03 -8.43 -16.22
CA ALA A 101 22.10 -7.87 -17.57
C ALA A 101 23.10 -6.72 -17.64
N VAL A 102 23.06 -5.80 -16.67
CA VAL A 102 24.04 -4.71 -16.58
C VAL A 102 25.46 -5.27 -16.42
N ARG A 103 25.67 -6.28 -15.56
CA ARG A 103 26.96 -6.96 -15.38
C ARG A 103 27.51 -7.50 -16.71
N GLU A 104 26.69 -8.26 -17.46
CA GLU A 104 27.10 -8.84 -18.74
C GLU A 104 27.46 -7.76 -19.77
N MET A 105 26.73 -6.64 -19.79
CA MET A 105 27.07 -5.49 -20.65
C MET A 105 28.44 -4.91 -20.31
N PHE A 106 28.80 -4.82 -19.03
CA PHE A 106 30.13 -4.38 -18.62
C PHE A 106 31.21 -5.39 -18.98
N ILE A 107 30.98 -6.69 -18.76
CA ILE A 107 31.91 -7.77 -19.17
C ILE A 107 32.17 -7.68 -20.68
N ALA A 108 31.12 -7.52 -21.49
CA ALA A 108 31.23 -7.37 -22.94
C ALA A 108 31.98 -6.08 -23.33
N ALA A 109 31.76 -4.97 -22.61
CA ALA A 109 32.49 -3.72 -22.83
C ALA A 109 33.99 -3.85 -22.52
N GLY A 110 34.36 -4.53 -21.43
CA GLY A 110 35.75 -4.82 -21.09
C GLY A 110 36.42 -5.72 -22.14
N ALA A 111 35.73 -6.78 -22.54
CA ALA A 111 36.19 -7.69 -23.60
C ALA A 111 36.42 -6.95 -24.93
N LYS A 112 35.48 -6.07 -25.33
CA LYS A 112 35.60 -5.21 -26.51
C LYS A 112 36.77 -4.24 -26.41
N SER A 113 36.97 -3.63 -25.24
CA SER A 113 38.07 -2.67 -25.01
C SER A 113 39.44 -3.34 -25.11
N TRP A 114 39.55 -4.60 -24.68
CA TRP A 114 40.78 -5.38 -24.71
C TRP A 114 40.99 -6.23 -25.96
N HIS A 115 39.99 -6.33 -26.83
CA HIS A 115 39.98 -7.21 -28.01
C HIS A 115 40.20 -8.68 -27.64
N VAL A 116 39.49 -9.16 -26.60
CA VAL A 116 39.57 -10.53 -26.06
C VAL A 116 38.17 -11.17 -25.99
N PRO A 117 38.06 -12.50 -25.89
CA PRO A 117 36.78 -13.17 -25.66
C PRO A 117 36.14 -12.77 -24.33
N ALA A 118 34.82 -12.55 -24.32
CA ALA A 118 34.09 -12.20 -23.08
C ALA A 118 34.15 -13.31 -22.01
N SER A 119 34.31 -14.57 -22.42
CA SER A 119 34.51 -15.70 -21.50
C SER A 119 35.80 -15.63 -20.67
N GLU A 120 36.77 -14.81 -21.09
CA GLU A 120 38.01 -14.57 -20.35
C GLU A 120 37.88 -13.41 -19.35
N CYS A 121 36.76 -12.68 -19.38
CA CYS A 121 36.46 -11.55 -18.52
C CYS A 121 35.48 -11.94 -17.40
N TYR A 122 35.57 -11.25 -16.26
CA TYR A 122 34.57 -11.35 -15.19
C TYR A 122 34.40 -10.02 -14.48
N ALA A 123 33.21 -9.80 -13.94
CA ALA A 123 32.93 -8.67 -13.07
C ALA A 123 33.23 -9.03 -11.62
N GLN A 124 33.82 -8.09 -10.89
CA GLN A 124 33.99 -8.18 -9.44
C GLN A 124 34.28 -6.78 -8.89
N ARG A 125 33.57 -6.40 -7.82
CA ARG A 125 33.79 -5.17 -7.06
C ARG A 125 33.80 -3.90 -7.93
N THR A 126 32.75 -3.71 -8.73
CA THR A 126 32.56 -2.53 -9.60
C THR A 126 33.65 -2.37 -10.68
N ALA A 127 34.22 -3.48 -11.13
CA ALA A 127 35.22 -3.52 -12.20
C ALA A 127 35.11 -4.82 -13.00
N VAL A 128 35.59 -4.77 -14.23
CA VAL A 128 35.78 -5.94 -15.10
C VAL A 128 37.25 -6.31 -15.09
N HIS A 129 37.54 -7.60 -15.02
CA HIS A 129 38.87 -8.18 -14.91
C HIS A 129 39.09 -9.21 -16.02
N HIS A 130 40.26 -9.20 -16.64
CA HIS A 130 40.67 -10.18 -17.65
C HIS A 130 41.55 -11.26 -17.02
N ARG A 131 41.05 -12.50 -16.90
CA ARG A 131 41.73 -13.59 -16.18
C ARG A 131 43.15 -13.87 -16.67
N PRO A 132 43.41 -14.01 -17.99
CA PRO A 132 44.74 -14.38 -18.47
C PRO A 132 45.80 -13.30 -18.24
N SER A 133 45.44 -12.02 -18.33
CA SER A 133 46.40 -10.91 -18.26
C SER A 133 46.48 -10.20 -16.90
N GLY A 134 45.48 -10.41 -16.02
CA GLY A 134 45.35 -9.66 -14.76
C GLY A 134 44.94 -8.19 -14.91
N ARG A 135 44.71 -7.68 -16.14
CA ARG A 135 44.21 -6.32 -16.39
C ARG A 135 42.79 -6.13 -15.83
N SER A 136 42.49 -4.90 -15.39
CA SER A 136 41.17 -4.49 -14.91
C SER A 136 40.78 -3.10 -15.41
N MET A 137 39.49 -2.87 -15.65
CA MET A 137 38.90 -1.55 -15.90
C MET A 137 37.66 -1.37 -15.03
N THR A 138 37.48 -0.18 -14.45
CA THR A 138 36.30 0.13 -13.65
C THR A 138 35.05 0.21 -14.51
N TYR A 139 33.86 0.07 -13.92
CA TYR A 139 32.62 0.31 -14.64
C TYR A 139 32.54 1.74 -15.18
N GLY A 140 33.02 2.74 -14.45
CA GLY A 140 33.08 4.13 -14.92
C GLY A 140 33.91 4.30 -16.20
N GLN A 141 35.07 3.63 -16.30
CA GLN A 141 35.90 3.64 -17.52
C GLN A 141 35.20 2.96 -18.71
N LEU A 142 34.36 1.95 -18.43
CA LEU A 142 33.66 1.17 -19.45
C LEU A 142 32.26 1.71 -19.78
N ALA A 143 31.74 2.67 -19.01
CA ALA A 143 30.34 3.12 -19.08
C ALA A 143 29.94 3.58 -20.48
N ALA A 144 30.77 4.40 -21.14
CA ALA A 144 30.53 4.88 -22.49
C ALA A 144 30.59 3.79 -23.56
N THR A 145 31.35 2.72 -23.33
CA THR A 145 31.39 1.56 -24.24
C THR A 145 30.19 0.65 -24.01
N ALA A 146 29.87 0.34 -22.75
CA ALA A 146 28.68 -0.42 -22.35
C ALA A 146 27.42 0.22 -22.94
N ALA A 147 27.30 1.55 -22.81
CA ALA A 147 27.07 2.50 -23.91
C ALA A 147 26.23 2.10 -25.13
N THR A 148 26.92 1.27 -25.89
CA THR A 148 26.69 1.05 -27.31
C THR A 148 26.32 -0.39 -27.57
N LEU A 149 26.27 -1.21 -26.51
CA LEU A 149 26.01 -2.63 -26.59
C LEU A 149 24.53 -2.90 -26.41
N THR A 150 24.04 -3.90 -27.14
CA THR A 150 22.70 -4.44 -26.94
C THR A 150 22.65 -5.19 -25.61
N PRO A 151 21.68 -4.90 -24.72
CA PRO A 151 21.47 -5.69 -23.51
C PRO A 151 21.22 -7.17 -23.83
N PRO A 152 21.67 -8.11 -22.98
CA PRO A 152 21.33 -9.52 -23.16
C PRO A 152 19.82 -9.74 -22.95
N ASP A 153 19.33 -10.89 -23.43
CA ASP A 153 17.96 -11.30 -23.16
C ASP A 153 17.74 -11.52 -21.66
N MET A 154 16.82 -10.75 -21.09
CA MET A 154 16.48 -10.78 -19.66
C MET A 154 15.95 -12.15 -19.22
N ALA A 155 15.32 -12.94 -20.10
CA ALA A 155 14.80 -14.26 -19.76
C ALA A 155 15.92 -15.30 -19.57
N THR A 156 17.04 -15.14 -20.27
CA THR A 156 18.12 -16.13 -20.34
C THR A 156 19.42 -15.67 -19.69
N VAL A 157 19.55 -14.40 -19.31
CA VAL A 157 20.73 -13.88 -18.61
C VAL A 157 21.06 -14.72 -17.35
N PRO A 158 22.31 -15.19 -17.19
CA PRO A 158 22.68 -16.06 -16.09
C PRO A 158 22.67 -15.29 -14.77
N LEU A 159 21.96 -15.85 -13.78
CA LEU A 159 21.93 -15.33 -12.43
C LEU A 159 23.00 -15.98 -11.56
N LYS A 160 23.50 -15.23 -10.58
CA LYS A 160 24.44 -15.72 -9.58
C LYS A 160 23.76 -16.82 -8.71
N PRO A 161 24.38 -17.98 -8.49
CA PRO A 161 23.80 -18.98 -7.59
C PRO A 161 23.86 -18.48 -6.15
N GLY A 162 22.88 -18.91 -5.34
CA GLY A 162 22.66 -18.35 -4.01
C GLY A 162 23.78 -18.62 -3.00
N ASP A 163 24.56 -19.68 -3.21
CA ASP A 163 25.75 -20.01 -2.42
C ASP A 163 26.91 -19.03 -2.61
N ARG A 164 26.85 -18.18 -3.65
CA ARG A 164 27.85 -17.14 -3.93
C ARG A 164 27.42 -15.75 -3.48
N PHE A 165 26.23 -15.58 -2.90
CA PHE A 165 25.72 -14.25 -2.55
C PHE A 165 26.59 -13.51 -1.53
N GLU A 166 26.87 -12.24 -1.81
CA GLU A 166 27.67 -11.38 -0.94
C GLU A 166 26.84 -10.29 -0.22
N VAL A 167 25.68 -9.94 -0.75
CA VAL A 167 24.75 -8.90 -0.31
C VAL A 167 23.41 -9.54 0.11
N ILE A 168 22.82 -10.39 -0.75
CA ILE A 168 21.55 -11.09 -0.44
C ILE A 168 21.76 -12.04 0.75
N GLY A 169 20.80 -12.08 1.66
CA GLY A 169 20.86 -12.91 2.86
C GLY A 169 21.71 -12.34 4.00
N LYS A 170 22.35 -11.18 3.80
CA LYS A 170 23.12 -10.49 4.85
C LYS A 170 22.38 -9.27 5.38
N ALA A 171 22.47 -9.05 6.68
CA ALA A 171 21.88 -7.87 7.31
C ALA A 171 22.56 -6.59 6.82
N LYS A 172 21.76 -5.63 6.35
CA LYS A 172 22.21 -4.29 5.91
C LYS A 172 21.33 -3.23 6.56
N ALA A 173 21.94 -2.11 6.94
CA ALA A 173 21.19 -0.96 7.44
C ALA A 173 20.35 -0.33 6.32
N GLY A 174 19.20 0.22 6.68
CA GLY A 174 18.34 0.92 5.74
C GLY A 174 18.99 2.20 5.22
N VAL A 175 18.87 2.47 3.92
CA VAL A 175 19.54 3.60 3.27
C VAL A 175 19.11 4.97 3.77
N ASP A 176 17.88 5.07 4.30
CA ASP A 176 17.35 6.30 4.88
C ASP A 176 17.56 6.39 6.41
N ASN A 177 18.10 5.35 7.07
CA ASN A 177 18.13 5.28 8.53
C ASN A 177 18.86 6.47 9.16
N ARG A 178 20.02 6.85 8.61
CA ARG A 178 20.79 8.00 9.11
C ARG A 178 19.98 9.29 9.00
N ALA A 179 19.31 9.52 7.88
CA ALA A 179 18.47 10.69 7.66
C ALA A 179 17.32 10.75 8.68
N ILE A 180 16.64 9.62 8.91
CA ILE A 180 15.54 9.51 9.88
C ILE A 180 16.01 9.81 11.31
N VAL A 181 17.07 9.15 11.79
CA VAL A 181 17.52 9.31 13.19
C VAL A 181 18.20 10.66 13.47
N THR A 182 18.50 11.43 12.42
CA THR A 182 19.04 12.80 12.55
C THR A 182 18.02 13.88 12.25
N GLY A 183 16.76 13.53 11.98
CA GLY A 183 15.70 14.49 11.72
C GLY A 183 15.82 15.21 10.37
N GLN A 184 16.47 14.60 9.38
CA GLN A 184 16.52 15.16 8.03
C GLN A 184 15.15 15.02 7.34
N PRO A 185 14.73 16.01 6.54
CA PRO A 185 13.45 15.99 5.85
C PRO A 185 13.44 14.87 4.81
N THR A 186 12.60 13.86 5.03
CA THR A 186 12.56 12.67 4.16
C THR A 186 11.16 12.18 3.87
N PHE A 187 10.15 12.65 4.61
CA PHE A 187 8.76 12.25 4.46
C PHE A 187 7.99 13.23 3.57
N GLY A 188 6.86 12.80 3.02
CA GLY A 188 6.02 13.68 2.19
C GLY A 188 5.58 14.95 2.91
N ILE A 189 5.36 14.86 4.23
CA ILE A 189 5.01 16.03 5.05
C ILE A 189 6.12 17.08 5.13
N ASP A 190 7.38 16.69 4.91
CA ASP A 190 8.54 17.60 4.94
C ASP A 190 8.76 18.33 3.61
N PHE A 191 8.19 17.82 2.51
CA PHE A 191 8.46 18.29 1.15
C PHE A 191 8.02 19.73 0.92
N THR A 192 8.84 20.60 0.33
CA THR A 192 8.45 22.00 0.07
C THR A 192 8.85 22.44 -1.33
N LEU A 193 8.12 23.42 -1.86
CA LEU A 193 8.43 24.09 -3.13
C LEU A 193 8.49 25.61 -2.92
N PRO A 194 9.30 26.33 -3.72
CA PRO A 194 9.26 27.78 -3.75
C PRO A 194 7.85 28.30 -4.06
N GLY A 195 7.39 29.30 -3.31
CA GLY A 195 6.06 29.91 -3.49
C GLY A 195 4.88 29.02 -3.08
N MET A 196 5.13 27.88 -2.43
CA MET A 196 4.09 26.95 -2.00
C MET A 196 3.17 27.55 -0.92
N LEU A 197 1.86 27.37 -1.09
CA LEU A 197 0.84 27.65 -0.09
C LEU A 197 0.43 26.37 0.67
N PHE A 198 -0.24 26.55 1.80
CA PHE A 198 -0.72 25.45 2.63
C PHE A 198 -2.24 25.42 2.66
N ALA A 199 -2.81 24.24 2.53
CA ALA A 199 -4.24 24.03 2.53
C ALA A 199 -4.70 23.10 3.66
N VAL A 200 -5.84 23.45 4.23
CA VAL A 200 -6.68 22.54 5.02
C VAL A 200 -7.98 22.30 4.25
N TYR A 201 -8.58 21.12 4.47
CA TYR A 201 -9.75 20.67 3.73
C TYR A 201 -10.83 20.19 4.71
N GLU A 202 -11.93 20.94 4.84
CA GLU A 202 -13.07 20.58 5.67
C GLU A 202 -14.06 19.75 4.85
N LYS A 203 -14.39 18.55 5.33
CA LYS A 203 -15.37 17.65 4.72
C LYS A 203 -16.60 17.50 5.60
N CYS A 204 -17.69 17.04 5.00
CA CYS A 204 -18.89 16.69 5.75
C CYS A 204 -18.55 15.60 6.79
N PRO A 205 -18.97 15.74 8.07
CA PRO A 205 -18.78 14.70 9.09
C PRO A 205 -19.41 13.35 8.73
N VAL A 206 -20.42 13.36 7.85
CA VAL A 206 -21.05 12.18 7.27
C VAL A 206 -20.51 11.97 5.85
N TYR A 207 -19.96 10.78 5.60
CA TYR A 207 -19.45 10.42 4.27
C TYR A 207 -20.56 10.46 3.22
N GLY A 208 -20.21 10.96 2.04
CA GLY A 208 -21.16 11.18 0.94
C GLY A 208 -21.93 12.51 1.02
N GLY A 209 -21.87 13.21 2.17
CA GLY A 209 -22.55 14.50 2.33
C GLY A 209 -21.89 15.63 1.54
N THR A 210 -22.66 16.68 1.24
CA THR A 210 -22.25 17.80 0.37
C THR A 210 -22.38 19.16 1.07
N VAL A 211 -21.65 20.16 0.57
CA VAL A 211 -21.76 21.55 1.04
C VAL A 211 -23.04 22.18 0.47
N VAL A 212 -23.93 22.67 1.33
CA VAL A 212 -25.07 23.52 0.93
C VAL A 212 -24.64 24.98 0.87
N SER A 213 -24.00 25.46 1.93
CA SER A 213 -23.48 26.83 2.04
C SER A 213 -22.34 26.89 3.05
N ALA A 214 -21.46 27.88 2.90
CA ALA A 214 -20.38 28.15 3.83
C ALA A 214 -20.09 29.66 3.89
N ASN A 215 -19.58 30.14 5.02
CA ASN A 215 -19.29 31.56 5.27
C ASN A 215 -17.96 32.04 4.64
N LEU A 216 -17.74 31.70 3.37
CA LEU A 216 -16.44 31.84 2.69
C LEU A 216 -15.89 33.26 2.66
N ASP A 217 -16.74 34.28 2.53
CA ASP A 217 -16.29 35.67 2.42
C ASP A 217 -15.70 36.21 3.72
N GLU A 218 -16.11 35.67 4.88
CA GLU A 218 -15.50 35.98 6.17
C GLU A 218 -14.18 35.23 6.37
N ILE A 219 -14.09 34.01 5.83
CA ILE A 219 -12.87 33.21 5.85
C ILE A 219 -11.78 33.81 4.98
N LYS A 220 -12.12 34.32 3.79
CA LYS A 220 -11.18 35.04 2.91
C LYS A 220 -10.59 36.29 3.54
N LYS A 221 -11.26 36.90 4.52
CA LYS A 221 -10.77 38.08 5.27
C LYS A 221 -9.81 37.73 6.40
N GLN A 222 -9.62 36.45 6.73
CA GLN A 222 -8.73 36.05 7.81
C GLN A 222 -7.26 36.28 7.44
N PRO A 223 -6.38 36.64 8.40
CA PRO A 223 -4.97 36.89 8.12
C PRO A 223 -4.26 35.72 7.44
N GLY A 224 -3.58 36.01 6.33
CA GLY A 224 -2.80 35.04 5.56
C GLY A 224 -3.62 34.09 4.67
N VAL A 225 -4.95 34.12 4.73
CA VAL A 225 -5.80 33.36 3.82
C VAL A 225 -5.72 34.00 2.43
N ARG A 226 -5.40 33.18 1.43
CA ARG A 226 -5.31 33.57 0.01
C ARG A 226 -6.53 33.12 -0.76
N HIS A 227 -7.05 31.93 -0.45
CA HIS A 227 -8.23 31.37 -1.10
C HIS A 227 -9.11 30.63 -0.08
N ALA A 228 -10.42 30.73 -0.25
CA ALA A 228 -11.38 29.83 0.39
C ALA A 228 -12.55 29.58 -0.57
N PHE A 229 -12.81 28.31 -0.87
CA PHE A 229 -13.81 27.92 -1.87
C PHE A 229 -14.35 26.52 -1.62
N VAL A 230 -15.54 26.24 -2.15
CA VAL A 230 -16.10 24.90 -2.19
C VAL A 230 -15.45 24.11 -3.32
N VAL A 231 -14.87 22.95 -3.00
CA VAL A 231 -14.46 21.96 -3.99
C VAL A 231 -15.64 21.03 -4.24
N LYS A 232 -16.07 20.97 -5.50
CA LYS A 232 -17.06 19.98 -5.94
C LYS A 232 -16.40 18.62 -5.98
N GLY A 233 -17.06 17.63 -5.42
CA GLY A 233 -16.62 16.25 -5.44
C GLY A 233 -17.71 15.32 -5.94
N THR A 234 -17.57 14.04 -5.61
CA THR A 234 -18.54 12.99 -5.94
C THR A 234 -19.15 12.40 -4.66
N THR A 235 -20.17 11.56 -4.82
CA THR A 235 -20.70 10.74 -3.73
C THR A 235 -19.98 9.39 -3.61
N ASP A 236 -19.03 9.07 -4.50
CA ASP A 236 -18.17 7.89 -4.36
C ASP A 236 -17.15 8.14 -3.24
N THR A 237 -17.27 7.39 -2.15
CA THR A 237 -16.43 7.50 -0.95
C THR A 237 -14.97 7.08 -1.18
N ARG A 238 -14.63 6.62 -2.40
CA ARG A 238 -13.26 6.36 -2.85
C ARG A 238 -12.73 7.43 -3.81
N GLY A 239 -13.57 8.38 -4.21
CA GLY A 239 -13.20 9.49 -5.10
C GLY A 239 -12.84 10.77 -4.34
N LEU A 240 -12.83 11.88 -5.07
CA LEU A 240 -12.72 13.22 -4.48
C LEU A 240 -14.02 13.56 -3.76
N MET A 241 -13.97 13.67 -2.43
CA MET A 241 -15.11 14.07 -1.61
C MET A 241 -15.33 15.59 -1.69
N PRO A 242 -16.58 16.07 -1.77
CA PRO A 242 -16.88 17.50 -1.70
C PRO A 242 -16.48 18.08 -0.33
N GLY A 243 -16.10 19.35 -0.32
CA GLY A 243 -15.64 20.02 0.89
C GLY A 243 -15.31 21.49 0.68
N VAL A 244 -14.76 22.11 1.72
CA VAL A 244 -14.28 23.50 1.69
C VAL A 244 -12.76 23.49 1.82
N ALA A 245 -12.08 24.03 0.81
CA ALA A 245 -10.64 24.27 0.85
C ALA A 245 -10.38 25.66 1.43
N ILE A 246 -9.42 25.76 2.35
CA ILE A 246 -8.87 27.03 2.84
C ILE A 246 -7.36 27.00 2.62
N VAL A 247 -6.86 27.94 1.82
CA VAL A 247 -5.45 28.03 1.40
C VAL A 247 -4.84 29.30 1.95
N ALA A 248 -3.68 29.20 2.60
CA ALA A 248 -3.01 30.31 3.26
C ALA A 248 -1.48 30.24 3.12
N ASP A 249 -0.79 31.32 3.53
CA ASP A 249 0.69 31.41 3.53
C ASP A 249 1.36 30.39 4.46
N SER A 250 0.64 29.93 5.49
CA SER A 250 1.08 28.88 6.41
C SER A 250 -0.06 27.97 6.78
N TRP A 251 0.27 26.71 7.12
CA TRP A 251 -0.73 25.75 7.59
C TRP A 251 -1.46 26.24 8.84
N TRP A 252 -0.74 26.91 9.76
CA TRP A 252 -1.33 27.44 10.98
C TRP A 252 -2.41 28.51 10.71
N GLN A 253 -2.20 29.39 9.74
CA GLN A 253 -3.19 30.39 9.33
C GLN A 253 -4.42 29.71 8.69
N ALA A 254 -4.21 28.75 7.78
CA ALA A 254 -5.30 27.98 7.17
C ALA A 254 -6.13 27.26 8.24
N GLN A 255 -5.47 26.58 9.19
CA GLN A 255 -6.12 25.86 10.28
C GLN A 255 -6.82 26.80 11.28
N THR A 256 -6.25 27.96 11.57
CA THR A 256 -6.88 28.98 12.43
C THR A 256 -8.14 29.53 11.79
N ALA A 257 -8.11 29.83 10.49
CA ALA A 257 -9.27 30.27 9.73
C ALA A 257 -10.34 29.16 9.67
N ARG A 258 -9.94 27.91 9.47
CA ARG A 258 -10.85 26.74 9.48
C ARG A 258 -11.65 26.61 10.77
N ARG A 259 -11.09 26.94 11.94
CA ARG A 259 -11.85 26.90 13.21
C ARG A 259 -13.01 27.92 13.26
N ARG A 260 -13.04 28.90 12.36
CA ARG A 260 -14.12 29.89 12.21
C ARG A 260 -15.06 29.56 11.05
N LEU A 261 -14.77 28.52 10.28
CA LEU A 261 -15.59 28.08 9.16
C LEU A 261 -16.91 27.53 9.69
N GLN A 262 -18.00 28.02 9.12
CA GLN A 262 -19.34 27.52 9.33
C GLN A 262 -19.83 26.96 8.01
N VAL A 263 -20.23 25.69 8.02
CA VAL A 263 -20.75 24.99 6.85
C VAL A 263 -22.12 24.42 7.19
N THR A 264 -23.09 24.67 6.31
CA THR A 264 -24.35 23.93 6.29
C THR A 264 -24.15 22.71 5.40
N TRP A 265 -24.25 21.52 5.97
CA TRP A 265 -24.09 20.25 5.26
C TRP A 265 -25.44 19.66 4.85
N ASN A 266 -25.46 19.01 3.69
CA ASN A 266 -26.44 17.97 3.39
C ASN A 266 -25.78 16.63 3.73
N GLU A 267 -26.13 16.05 4.87
CA GLU A 267 -25.46 14.86 5.42
C GLU A 267 -25.82 13.56 4.69
N GLY A 268 -26.86 13.57 3.86
CA GLY A 268 -27.25 12.41 3.06
C GLY A 268 -27.90 11.26 3.84
N PRO A 269 -28.14 10.11 3.18
CA PRO A 269 -29.00 9.04 3.70
C PRO A 269 -28.39 8.22 4.84
N THR A 270 -27.08 8.32 5.05
CA THR A 270 -26.34 7.50 6.03
C THR A 270 -26.06 8.25 7.33
N ALA A 271 -26.59 9.47 7.50
CA ALA A 271 -26.36 10.33 8.66
C ALA A 271 -26.74 9.72 10.00
N GLN A 272 -27.72 8.80 10.00
CA GLN A 272 -28.19 8.12 11.20
C GLN A 272 -27.41 6.83 11.52
N GLN A 273 -26.42 6.44 10.73
CA GLN A 273 -25.66 5.22 11.01
C GLN A 273 -24.71 5.41 12.21
N SER A 274 -24.68 4.43 13.11
CA SER A 274 -23.77 4.42 14.27
C SER A 274 -23.35 2.99 14.63
N THR A 275 -22.27 2.86 15.39
CA THR A 275 -21.80 1.57 15.92
C THR A 275 -22.88 0.85 16.74
N GLU A 276 -23.63 1.59 17.55
CA GLU A 276 -24.71 1.06 18.40
C GLU A 276 -25.86 0.50 17.55
N LEU A 277 -26.25 1.22 16.49
CA LEU A 277 -27.30 0.77 15.59
C LEU A 277 -26.87 -0.43 14.75
N PHE A 278 -25.60 -0.48 14.31
CA PHE A 278 -25.07 -1.66 13.64
C PHE A 278 -25.07 -2.89 14.54
N ALA A 279 -24.66 -2.74 15.81
CA ALA A 279 -24.68 -3.84 16.77
C ALA A 279 -26.10 -4.34 17.04
N LYS A 280 -27.05 -3.42 17.26
CA LYS A 280 -28.47 -3.78 17.41
C LYS A 280 -28.99 -4.52 16.18
N ARG A 281 -28.69 -4.02 14.98
CA ARG A 281 -29.13 -4.64 13.73
C ARG A 281 -28.51 -6.01 13.52
N ALA A 282 -27.24 -6.20 13.86
CA ALA A 282 -26.60 -7.51 13.79
C ALA A 282 -27.25 -8.53 14.72
N GLN A 283 -27.63 -8.12 15.94
CA GLN A 283 -28.36 -8.99 16.87
C GLN A 283 -29.74 -9.38 16.32
N GLU A 284 -30.49 -8.45 15.72
CA GLU A 284 -31.75 -8.76 15.05
C GLU A 284 -31.56 -9.77 13.91
N ILE A 285 -30.55 -9.57 13.08
CA ILE A 285 -30.20 -10.45 11.95
C ILE A 285 -29.80 -11.84 12.41
N SER A 286 -29.11 -11.97 13.56
CA SER A 286 -28.64 -13.26 14.08
C SER A 286 -29.74 -14.28 14.36
N THR A 287 -30.99 -13.80 14.53
CA THR A 287 -32.17 -14.62 14.76
C THR A 287 -32.91 -14.99 13.48
N GLN A 288 -32.47 -14.45 12.34
CA GLN A 288 -33.08 -14.64 11.04
C GLN A 288 -32.29 -15.66 10.22
N LYS A 289 -32.89 -16.14 9.13
CA LYS A 289 -32.18 -16.99 8.17
C LYS A 289 -30.97 -16.22 7.60
N PRO A 290 -29.76 -16.82 7.59
CA PRO A 290 -28.60 -16.19 6.96
C PRO A 290 -28.83 -15.87 5.48
N GLY A 291 -28.14 -14.85 4.98
CA GLY A 291 -28.29 -14.35 3.61
C GLY A 291 -27.77 -15.33 2.56
N PHE A 292 -26.52 -15.78 2.72
CA PHE A 292 -25.87 -16.69 1.76
C PHE A 292 -24.75 -17.53 2.38
N PRO A 293 -24.47 -18.73 1.82
CA PRO A 293 -23.40 -19.59 2.29
C PRO A 293 -22.02 -19.12 1.85
N LEU A 294 -21.06 -19.26 2.76
CA LEU A 294 -19.63 -19.19 2.47
C LEU A 294 -19.01 -20.59 2.38
N ARG A 295 -19.48 -21.52 3.23
CA ARG A 295 -19.09 -22.94 3.21
C ARG A 295 -20.11 -23.78 3.96
N VAL A 296 -20.45 -24.94 3.43
CA VAL A 296 -21.33 -25.93 4.09
C VAL A 296 -20.75 -27.32 3.86
N ASP A 297 -20.36 -27.99 4.93
CA ASP A 297 -19.86 -29.36 4.95
C ASP A 297 -20.68 -30.21 5.94
N GLY A 298 -20.98 -31.45 5.57
CA GLY A 298 -21.63 -32.41 6.45
C GLY A 298 -23.05 -32.00 6.89
N ASN A 299 -23.46 -32.50 8.06
CA ASN A 299 -24.75 -32.19 8.67
C ASN A 299 -24.54 -31.64 10.09
N VAL A 300 -24.44 -30.31 10.19
CA VAL A 300 -24.18 -29.61 11.44
C VAL A 300 -25.28 -29.81 12.48
N ASP A 301 -26.56 -29.81 12.08
CA ASP A 301 -27.66 -29.98 13.02
C ASP A 301 -27.68 -31.38 13.64
N GLN A 302 -27.41 -32.41 12.84
CA GLN A 302 -27.27 -33.78 13.33
C GLN A 302 -26.08 -33.91 14.29
N ALA A 303 -24.92 -33.35 13.93
CA ALA A 303 -23.72 -33.41 14.76
C ALA A 303 -23.88 -32.64 16.08
N LEU A 304 -24.52 -31.46 16.06
CA LEU A 304 -24.82 -30.70 17.28
C LEU A 304 -25.79 -31.45 18.20
N SER A 305 -26.78 -32.15 17.64
CA SER A 305 -27.74 -32.94 18.42
C SER A 305 -27.09 -34.13 19.14
N GLY A 306 -25.98 -34.65 18.61
CA GLY A 306 -25.19 -35.72 19.22
C GLY A 306 -23.99 -35.24 20.07
N ALA A 307 -23.79 -33.93 20.22
CA ALA A 307 -22.66 -33.39 20.96
C ALA A 307 -22.81 -33.63 22.47
N ALA A 308 -21.70 -33.96 23.15
CA ALA A 308 -21.70 -34.08 24.61
C ALA A 308 -21.78 -32.70 25.28
N LYS A 309 -21.20 -31.68 24.65
CA LYS A 309 -21.36 -30.28 25.05
C LYS A 309 -21.50 -29.40 23.81
N VAL A 310 -22.38 -28.40 23.91
CA VAL A 310 -22.58 -27.36 22.91
C VAL A 310 -22.18 -26.02 23.52
N VAL A 311 -21.38 -25.24 22.81
CA VAL A 311 -20.96 -23.90 23.20
C VAL A 311 -21.53 -22.90 22.19
N GLU A 312 -22.09 -21.82 22.70
CA GLU A 312 -22.60 -20.70 21.91
C GLU A 312 -21.97 -19.40 22.40
N ALA A 313 -21.49 -18.57 21.48
CA ALA A 313 -20.88 -17.29 21.81
C ALA A 313 -21.09 -16.28 20.68
N SER A 314 -21.15 -15.00 21.04
CA SER A 314 -21.14 -13.89 20.07
C SER A 314 -19.89 -13.04 20.26
N TYR A 315 -19.27 -12.64 19.14
CA TYR A 315 -18.09 -11.79 19.13
C TYR A 315 -18.34 -10.61 18.19
N SER A 316 -17.84 -9.44 18.57
CA SER A 316 -17.83 -8.27 17.69
C SER A 316 -16.50 -7.56 17.79
N TYR A 317 -16.08 -6.94 16.70
CA TYR A 317 -14.91 -6.06 16.67
C TYR A 317 -15.27 -4.72 16.05
N PRO A 318 -14.68 -3.61 16.54
CA PRO A 318 -15.07 -2.28 16.11
C PRO A 318 -14.48 -1.94 14.74
N PHE A 319 -14.95 -0.83 14.17
CA PHE A 319 -14.21 -0.10 13.15
C PHE A 319 -12.89 0.42 13.74
N ILE A 320 -11.79 0.35 13.01
CA ILE A 320 -10.48 0.84 13.47
C ILE A 320 -9.84 1.76 12.43
N SER A 321 -9.38 2.92 12.90
CA SER A 321 -8.52 3.81 12.13
C SER A 321 -7.10 3.25 12.04
N HIS A 322 -6.45 3.47 10.89
CA HIS A 322 -5.05 3.11 10.66
C HIS A 322 -4.09 3.95 11.50
N SER A 323 -4.45 5.22 11.74
CA SER A 323 -3.70 6.18 12.56
C SER A 323 -2.18 6.18 12.31
N PRO A 324 -1.68 6.29 11.05
CA PRO A 324 -0.26 6.45 10.79
C PRO A 324 0.30 7.68 11.53
N LEU A 325 1.58 7.66 11.95
CA LEU A 325 2.15 8.80 12.68
C LEU A 325 2.17 10.08 11.85
N GLU A 326 2.47 9.96 10.56
CA GLU A 326 2.32 11.04 9.59
C GLU A 326 0.85 11.09 9.09
N PRO A 327 0.10 12.17 9.37
CA PRO A 327 -1.25 12.36 8.80
C PRO A 327 -1.24 12.41 7.27
N GLN A 328 -2.40 12.22 6.65
CA GLN A 328 -2.51 12.37 5.19
C GLN A 328 -2.03 13.76 4.76
N ASN A 329 -1.20 13.76 3.71
CA ASN A 329 -0.63 14.97 3.14
C ASN A 329 -0.29 14.71 1.68
N CYS A 330 -0.31 15.76 0.87
CA CYS A 330 0.12 15.73 -0.52
C CYS A 330 0.43 17.14 -0.98
N THR A 331 1.50 17.28 -1.76
CA THR A 331 1.80 18.53 -2.46
C THR A 331 1.45 18.36 -3.93
N ALA A 332 0.77 19.35 -4.51
CA ALA A 332 0.42 19.34 -5.92
C ALA A 332 0.67 20.71 -6.56
N HIS A 333 0.97 20.72 -7.85
CA HIS A 333 1.18 21.92 -8.64
C HIS A 333 0.58 21.72 -10.03
N TYR A 334 -0.25 22.67 -10.47
CA TYR A 334 -0.89 22.61 -11.78
C TYR A 334 -0.57 23.86 -12.60
N VAL A 335 0.08 23.67 -13.75
CA VAL A 335 0.45 24.75 -14.66
C VAL A 335 0.29 24.27 -16.10
N ASN A 336 -0.35 25.09 -16.94
CA ASN A 336 -0.44 24.87 -18.39
C ASN A 336 -0.92 23.45 -18.79
N GLY A 337 -1.93 22.93 -18.11
CA GLY A 337 -2.49 21.59 -18.41
C GLY A 337 -1.72 20.42 -17.81
N LYS A 338 -0.64 20.67 -17.06
CA LYS A 338 0.20 19.64 -16.44
C LYS A 338 0.08 19.67 -14.93
N MET A 339 -0.04 18.49 -14.33
CA MET A 339 -0.14 18.27 -12.91
C MET A 339 1.11 17.54 -12.40
N GLU A 340 1.80 18.12 -11.42
CA GLU A 340 2.86 17.45 -10.67
C GLU A 340 2.40 17.20 -9.24
N ILE A 341 2.68 15.99 -8.72
CA ILE A 341 2.21 15.55 -7.40
C ILE A 341 3.36 14.90 -6.64
N TRP A 342 3.58 15.32 -5.39
CA TRP A 342 4.49 14.69 -4.44
C TRP A 342 3.67 14.04 -3.33
N ALA A 343 3.60 12.71 -3.35
CA ALA A 343 2.68 11.96 -2.49
C ALA A 343 3.38 10.81 -1.73
N PRO A 344 3.18 10.70 -0.42
CA PRO A 344 3.51 9.49 0.34
C PRO A 344 2.43 8.42 0.13
N THR A 345 2.43 7.75 -1.04
CA THR A 345 1.37 6.78 -1.44
C THR A 345 1.91 5.35 -1.55
N GLN A 346 1.08 4.36 -1.22
CA GLN A 346 1.38 2.94 -1.48
C GLN A 346 1.02 2.50 -2.91
N THR A 347 0.17 3.25 -3.60
CA THR A 347 -0.42 2.89 -4.91
C THR A 347 -0.44 4.10 -5.85
N PRO A 348 0.74 4.63 -6.24
CA PRO A 348 0.84 5.86 -7.02
C PRO A 348 0.05 5.84 -8.33
N GLN A 349 -0.07 4.67 -8.98
CA GLN A 349 -0.85 4.50 -10.21
C GLN A 349 -2.34 4.73 -9.98
N ASN A 350 -2.89 4.21 -8.88
CA ASN A 350 -4.29 4.43 -8.50
C ASN A 350 -4.52 5.90 -8.13
N GLY A 351 -3.54 6.55 -7.50
CA GLY A 351 -3.56 7.99 -7.24
C GLY A 351 -3.60 8.82 -8.52
N ARG A 352 -2.74 8.51 -9.50
CA ARG A 352 -2.76 9.15 -10.82
C ARG A 352 -4.10 8.96 -11.54
N GLN A 353 -4.65 7.75 -11.50
CA GLN A 353 -5.96 7.44 -12.08
C GLN A 353 -7.08 8.22 -11.40
N LEU A 354 -7.09 8.29 -10.07
CA LEU A 354 -8.08 9.05 -9.30
C LEU A 354 -8.06 10.52 -9.70
N VAL A 355 -6.88 11.14 -9.73
CA VAL A 355 -6.73 12.54 -10.12
C VAL A 355 -7.16 12.77 -11.57
N SER A 356 -6.77 11.88 -12.48
CA SER A 356 -7.17 11.93 -13.88
C SER A 356 -8.68 11.91 -14.05
N THR A 357 -9.36 10.96 -13.41
CA THR A 357 -10.83 10.83 -13.48
C THR A 357 -11.54 11.98 -12.79
N ALA A 358 -11.08 12.40 -11.60
CA ALA A 358 -11.77 13.43 -10.82
C ALA A 358 -11.66 14.82 -11.47
N LEU A 359 -10.56 15.10 -12.18
CA LEU A 359 -10.26 16.44 -12.69
C LEU A 359 -10.22 16.52 -14.22
N ASP A 360 -10.51 15.42 -14.93
CA ASP A 360 -10.44 15.35 -16.40
C ASP A 360 -9.07 15.82 -16.94
N ILE A 361 -8.00 15.27 -16.36
CA ILE A 361 -6.61 15.52 -16.81
C ILE A 361 -6.08 14.21 -17.40
N PRO A 362 -5.56 14.20 -18.65
CA PRO A 362 -4.94 13.02 -19.23
C PRO A 362 -3.78 12.50 -18.37
N GLN A 363 -3.64 11.18 -18.19
CA GLN A 363 -2.65 10.60 -17.27
C GLN A 363 -1.20 10.94 -17.65
N GLU A 364 -0.91 11.09 -18.94
CA GLU A 364 0.38 11.51 -19.47
C GLU A 364 0.77 12.93 -19.07
N ASN A 365 -0.20 13.76 -18.67
CA ASN A 365 0.01 15.09 -18.14
C ASN A 365 0.07 15.12 -16.61
N ILE A 366 0.09 13.96 -15.94
CA ILE A 366 0.19 13.84 -14.49
C ILE A 366 1.49 13.12 -14.10
N THR A 367 2.42 13.86 -13.52
CA THR A 367 3.66 13.32 -12.95
C THR A 367 3.47 13.07 -11.45
N VAL A 368 3.85 11.89 -10.97
CA VAL A 368 3.77 11.53 -9.55
C VAL A 368 5.16 11.19 -9.02
N HIS A 369 5.65 12.05 -8.13
CA HIS A 369 6.87 11.87 -7.35
C HIS A 369 6.55 11.11 -6.06
N ILE A 370 7.11 9.91 -5.93
CA ILE A 370 6.85 9.03 -4.79
C ILE A 370 7.68 9.53 -3.60
N GLN A 371 7.01 9.97 -2.54
CA GLN A 371 7.66 10.38 -1.29
C GLN A 371 7.66 9.23 -0.28
N ARG A 372 8.63 9.23 0.64
CA ARG A 372 8.61 8.28 1.77
C ARG A 372 7.38 8.53 2.63
N ALA A 373 6.67 7.48 3.02
CA ALA A 373 5.52 7.58 3.91
C ALA A 373 5.93 7.36 5.38
N GLY A 374 5.36 8.17 6.28
CA GLY A 374 5.47 8.01 7.74
C GLY A 374 4.51 6.96 8.30
N GLY A 375 4.49 5.80 7.65
CA GLY A 375 3.55 4.71 7.91
C GLY A 375 2.32 4.76 7.00
N GLY A 376 1.68 3.62 6.83
CA GLY A 376 0.46 3.49 6.05
C GLY A 376 -0.51 2.49 6.67
N PHE A 377 -0.02 1.32 7.08
CA PHE A 377 -0.83 0.22 7.64
C PHE A 377 -2.02 -0.21 6.76
N GLY A 378 -2.09 0.29 5.52
CA GLY A 378 -3.24 0.15 4.63
C GLY A 378 -3.95 1.46 4.24
N ARG A 379 -3.86 2.52 5.06
CA ARG A 379 -4.49 3.84 4.81
C ARG A 379 -4.11 4.45 3.47
N ARG A 380 -2.84 4.28 3.10
CA ARG A 380 -2.23 4.89 1.90
C ARG A 380 -2.36 4.01 0.65
N LEU A 381 -3.14 2.91 0.73
CA LEU A 381 -3.64 2.20 -0.45
C LEU A 381 -4.76 3.01 -1.13
N THR A 382 -5.43 3.89 -0.38
CA THR A 382 -6.37 4.90 -0.88
C THR A 382 -5.66 6.24 -1.06
N ASN A 383 -6.06 7.00 -2.09
CA ASN A 383 -5.37 8.21 -2.56
C ASN A 383 -6.28 9.44 -2.60
N ASP A 384 -7.28 9.49 -1.73
CA ASP A 384 -8.26 10.57 -1.60
C ASP A 384 -7.58 11.95 -1.40
N TYR A 385 -6.57 12.00 -0.53
CA TYR A 385 -5.77 13.20 -0.26
C TYR A 385 -4.95 13.69 -1.47
N MET A 386 -4.64 12.82 -2.44
CA MET A 386 -4.03 13.24 -3.72
C MET A 386 -5.04 13.99 -4.59
N GLY A 387 -6.29 13.50 -4.63
CA GLY A 387 -7.40 14.16 -5.33
C GLY A 387 -7.68 15.55 -4.77
N GLU A 388 -7.68 15.69 -3.44
CA GLU A 388 -7.88 16.97 -2.75
C GLU A 388 -6.79 17.98 -3.11
N ALA A 389 -5.51 17.60 -2.97
CA ALA A 389 -4.39 18.48 -3.31
C ALA A 389 -4.42 18.89 -4.78
N ALA A 390 -4.67 17.94 -5.69
CA ALA A 390 -4.74 18.21 -7.12
C ALA A 390 -5.91 19.14 -7.49
N ALA A 391 -7.09 18.96 -6.88
CA ALA A 391 -8.25 19.82 -7.13
C ALA A 391 -7.98 21.27 -6.71
N ILE A 392 -7.36 21.45 -5.53
CA ILE A 392 -6.99 22.77 -5.03
C ILE A 392 -5.90 23.40 -5.91
N ALA A 393 -4.85 22.65 -6.26
CA ALA A 393 -3.78 23.12 -7.12
C ALA A 393 -4.30 23.58 -8.50
N LYS A 394 -5.24 22.81 -9.08
CA LYS A 394 -5.87 23.13 -10.36
C LYS A 394 -6.65 24.44 -10.32
N GLU A 395 -7.36 24.70 -9.22
CA GLU A 395 -8.15 25.92 -9.05
C GLU A 395 -7.26 27.17 -8.92
N ILE A 396 -6.15 27.08 -8.18
CA ILE A 396 -5.36 28.27 -7.80
C ILE A 396 -4.10 28.50 -8.65
N GLY A 397 -3.59 27.48 -9.34
CA GLY A 397 -2.46 27.60 -10.27
C GLY A 397 -1.09 27.86 -9.62
N VAL A 398 -0.94 27.62 -8.31
CA VAL A 398 0.33 27.69 -7.58
C VAL A 398 0.58 26.39 -6.81
N PRO A 399 1.82 26.07 -6.39
CA PRO A 399 2.06 24.87 -5.60
C PRO A 399 1.31 24.94 -4.27
N VAL A 400 0.65 23.85 -3.89
CA VAL A 400 -0.09 23.76 -2.63
C VAL A 400 0.18 22.43 -1.93
N LYS A 401 0.43 22.50 -0.62
CA LYS A 401 0.45 21.32 0.25
C LYS A 401 -0.86 21.24 1.03
N VAL A 402 -1.63 20.18 0.77
CA VAL A 402 -2.69 19.75 1.68
C VAL A 402 -2.06 18.98 2.83
N LEU A 403 -2.39 19.37 4.05
CA LEU A 403 -2.01 18.65 5.26
C LEU A 403 -3.22 18.52 6.18
N TRP A 404 -3.59 17.28 6.46
CA TRP A 404 -4.66 16.95 7.39
C TRP A 404 -4.20 17.10 8.84
N THR A 405 -5.15 17.43 9.72
CA THR A 405 -4.94 17.26 11.16
C THR A 405 -5.00 15.78 11.54
N ARG A 406 -4.59 15.44 12.78
CA ARG A 406 -4.79 14.09 13.32
C ARG A 406 -6.27 13.74 13.37
N GLU A 407 -7.10 14.70 13.75
CA GLU A 407 -8.54 14.55 13.88
C GLU A 407 -9.19 14.28 12.53
N ASP A 408 -8.74 14.93 11.46
CA ASP A 408 -9.21 14.63 10.09
C ASP A 408 -8.80 13.23 9.65
N ASP A 409 -7.55 12.83 9.91
CA ASP A 409 -7.02 11.51 9.56
C ASP A 409 -7.82 10.40 10.23
N MET A 410 -8.20 10.59 11.49
CA MET A 410 -9.05 9.66 12.23
C MET A 410 -10.51 9.71 11.78
N ARG A 411 -11.08 10.90 11.51
CA ARG A 411 -12.50 11.07 11.17
C ARG A 411 -12.82 10.67 9.72
N HIS A 412 -11.87 10.86 8.82
CA HIS A 412 -11.98 10.61 7.38
C HIS A 412 -11.05 9.48 6.91
N ASP A 413 -10.91 8.45 7.74
CA ASP A 413 -10.20 7.22 7.40
C ASP A 413 -11.02 6.34 6.42
N HIS A 414 -10.38 5.35 5.82
CA HIS A 414 -11.00 4.20 5.18
C HIS A 414 -10.89 3.02 6.16
N TYR A 415 -11.70 3.04 7.22
CA TYR A 415 -11.52 2.19 8.40
C TYR A 415 -11.38 0.70 8.09
N ARG A 416 -10.65 -0.04 8.94
CA ARG A 416 -10.89 -1.48 9.05
C ARG A 416 -12.37 -1.68 9.39
N PRO A 417 -13.13 -2.48 8.63
CA PRO A 417 -14.55 -2.69 8.92
C PRO A 417 -14.73 -3.37 10.28
N GLY A 418 -15.79 -2.98 10.98
CA GLY A 418 -16.33 -3.78 12.09
C GLY A 418 -16.99 -5.07 11.59
N GLY A 419 -17.44 -5.92 12.51
CA GLY A 419 -18.15 -7.14 12.15
C GLY A 419 -18.60 -7.93 13.38
N PHE A 420 -19.52 -8.87 13.14
CA PHE A 420 -20.22 -9.61 14.19
C PHE A 420 -20.28 -11.10 13.85
N HIS A 421 -19.86 -11.96 14.77
CA HIS A 421 -19.91 -13.41 14.65
C HIS A 421 -20.88 -13.97 15.68
N PHE A 422 -21.78 -14.85 15.23
CA PHE A 422 -22.66 -15.64 16.08
C PHE A 422 -22.30 -17.11 15.89
N LEU A 423 -21.60 -17.66 16.88
CA LEU A 423 -20.94 -18.95 16.81
C LEU A 423 -21.68 -20.00 17.66
N LYS A 424 -21.75 -21.21 17.14
CA LYS A 424 -22.27 -22.39 17.83
C LYS A 424 -21.46 -23.62 17.43
N ALA A 425 -20.93 -24.36 18.38
CA ALA A 425 -20.11 -25.53 18.11
C ALA A 425 -20.34 -26.64 19.13
N GLY A 426 -20.08 -27.88 18.70
CA GLY A 426 -20.28 -29.08 19.52
C GLY A 426 -18.97 -29.84 19.69
N VAL A 427 -18.70 -30.27 20.93
CA VAL A 427 -17.66 -31.25 21.24
C VAL A 427 -18.28 -32.57 21.67
N ASP A 428 -17.71 -33.69 21.23
CA ASP A 428 -18.15 -35.02 21.63
C ASP A 428 -17.64 -35.42 23.03
N ALA A 429 -18.01 -36.62 23.49
CA ALA A 429 -17.63 -37.13 24.81
C ALA A 429 -16.11 -37.33 24.98
N SER A 430 -15.35 -37.42 23.89
CA SER A 430 -13.87 -37.48 23.90
C SER A 430 -13.22 -36.09 23.90
N GLY A 431 -14.04 -35.03 23.86
CA GLY A 431 -13.57 -33.66 23.74
C GLY A 431 -13.04 -33.32 22.35
N LYS A 432 -13.53 -33.98 21.29
CA LYS A 432 -13.23 -33.63 19.90
C LYS A 432 -14.27 -32.66 19.36
N LEU A 433 -13.83 -31.64 18.61
CA LEU A 433 -14.71 -30.74 17.86
C LEU A 433 -15.38 -31.48 16.70
N ILE A 434 -16.71 -31.58 16.73
CA ILE A 434 -17.48 -32.36 15.73
C ILE A 434 -18.40 -31.50 14.86
N ALA A 435 -18.74 -30.29 15.31
CA ALA A 435 -19.62 -29.38 14.59
C ALA A 435 -19.21 -27.93 14.84
N TRP A 436 -19.31 -27.10 13.80
CA TRP A 436 -19.11 -25.66 13.89
C TRP A 436 -20.12 -24.93 13.00
N ARG A 437 -20.80 -23.94 13.58
CA ARG A 437 -21.69 -23.01 12.88
C ARG A 437 -21.25 -21.59 13.16
N ASN A 438 -21.19 -20.76 12.12
CA ASN A 438 -20.95 -19.33 12.20
C ASN A 438 -21.95 -18.58 11.31
N HIS A 439 -22.75 -17.71 11.92
CA HIS A 439 -23.46 -16.67 11.19
C HIS A 439 -22.67 -15.37 11.31
N PHE A 440 -22.02 -14.97 10.22
CA PHE A 440 -21.28 -13.72 10.16
C PHE A 440 -22.17 -12.60 9.63
N VAL A 441 -22.33 -11.54 10.41
CA VAL A 441 -23.00 -10.32 9.96
C VAL A 441 -21.95 -9.27 9.68
N SER A 442 -21.94 -8.78 8.44
CA SER A 442 -20.97 -7.82 7.93
C SER A 442 -21.64 -6.73 7.09
N PHE A 443 -20.84 -5.95 6.39
CA PHE A 443 -21.26 -4.77 5.67
C PHE A 443 -21.23 -4.96 4.15
N GLY A 444 -22.24 -4.45 3.47
CA GLY A 444 -22.34 -4.50 2.01
C GLY A 444 -23.77 -4.59 1.50
N ASP A 445 -23.89 -5.12 0.29
CA ASP A 445 -25.14 -5.32 -0.43
C ASP A 445 -25.51 -6.81 -0.42
N ASN A 446 -26.46 -7.18 0.43
CA ASN A 446 -26.83 -8.57 0.67
C ASN A 446 -27.38 -9.26 -0.59
N GLU A 447 -28.00 -8.50 -1.51
CA GLU A 447 -28.58 -9.06 -2.75
C GLU A 447 -27.50 -9.58 -3.71
N LYS A 448 -26.27 -9.07 -3.59
CA LYS A 448 -25.12 -9.50 -4.39
C LYS A 448 -24.35 -10.68 -3.79
N GLY A 449 -24.83 -11.24 -2.68
CA GLY A 449 -24.21 -12.38 -2.01
C GLY A 449 -22.72 -12.15 -1.72
N VAL A 450 -21.88 -13.13 -2.08
CA VAL A 450 -20.42 -13.08 -1.86
C VAL A 450 -19.75 -11.90 -2.55
N GLN A 451 -20.30 -11.36 -3.65
CA GLN A 451 -19.75 -10.19 -4.33
C GLN A 451 -20.24 -8.86 -3.73
N GLY A 452 -21.12 -8.92 -2.74
CA GLY A 452 -21.76 -7.77 -2.13
C GLY A 452 -20.97 -7.07 -1.03
N TYR A 453 -19.89 -7.67 -0.54
CA TYR A 453 -19.14 -7.11 0.59
C TYR A 453 -18.61 -5.69 0.30
N SER A 454 -18.73 -4.81 1.29
CA SER A 454 -17.94 -3.60 1.33
C SER A 454 -16.44 -3.94 1.38
N ASN A 455 -15.60 -3.00 0.93
CA ASN A 455 -14.17 -3.22 0.82
C ASN A 455 -13.56 -3.72 2.14
N SER A 456 -12.82 -4.83 2.09
CA SER A 456 -12.20 -5.49 3.26
C SER A 456 -13.15 -6.00 4.35
N ALA A 457 -14.48 -5.94 4.16
CA ALA A 457 -15.48 -6.48 5.09
C ALA A 457 -15.78 -7.97 4.85
N ASN A 458 -15.15 -8.56 3.82
CA ASN A 458 -15.31 -9.93 3.42
C ASN A 458 -14.52 -10.90 4.31
N ILE A 459 -14.96 -12.16 4.34
CA ILE A 459 -14.27 -13.29 4.98
C ILE A 459 -14.32 -14.49 4.05
N ASN A 460 -13.28 -15.34 4.07
CA ASN A 460 -13.25 -16.55 3.25
C ASN A 460 -14.00 -17.70 3.97
N GLY A 461 -14.72 -18.53 3.23
CA GLY A 461 -15.36 -19.73 3.78
C GLY A 461 -14.36 -20.79 4.28
N VAL A 462 -13.08 -20.68 3.93
CA VAL A 462 -12.01 -21.62 4.35
C VAL A 462 -11.19 -21.15 5.56
N GLU A 463 -11.60 -20.06 6.21
CA GLU A 463 -10.93 -19.58 7.42
C GLU A 463 -10.86 -20.68 8.48
N PHE A 464 -9.73 -20.77 9.19
CA PHE A 464 -9.55 -21.74 10.25
C PHE A 464 -10.68 -21.61 11.31
N PRO A 465 -11.37 -22.70 11.72
CA PRO A 465 -10.98 -24.10 11.56
C PRO A 465 -11.70 -24.86 10.42
N ALA A 466 -12.29 -24.18 9.44
CA ALA A 466 -13.18 -24.76 8.43
C ALA A 466 -12.73 -26.11 7.83
N ARG A 467 -11.46 -26.23 7.50
CA ARG A 467 -10.91 -27.45 6.85
C ARG A 467 -10.70 -28.62 7.81
N PHE A 468 -10.83 -28.41 9.11
CA PHE A 468 -10.50 -29.39 10.15
C PHE A 468 -11.73 -29.90 10.92
N VAL A 469 -12.93 -29.42 10.59
CA VAL A 469 -14.17 -29.79 11.26
C VAL A 469 -15.10 -30.48 10.25
N PRO A 470 -15.53 -31.74 10.48
CA PRO A 470 -16.27 -32.52 9.47
C PRO A 470 -17.67 -31.99 9.17
N ASN A 471 -18.31 -31.33 10.15
CA ASN A 471 -19.61 -30.69 9.99
C ASN A 471 -19.42 -29.19 10.22
N PHE A 472 -19.45 -28.41 9.14
CA PHE A 472 -19.08 -27.00 9.17
C PHE A 472 -20.09 -26.18 8.38
N ASP A 473 -20.73 -25.21 9.02
CA ASP A 473 -21.75 -24.34 8.42
C ASP A 473 -21.38 -22.88 8.65
N PHE A 474 -20.91 -22.22 7.60
CA PHE A 474 -20.46 -20.84 7.65
C PHE A 474 -21.24 -20.02 6.64
N GLN A 475 -22.07 -19.13 7.17
CA GLN A 475 -23.00 -18.30 6.42
C GLN A 475 -22.75 -16.82 6.72
N SER A 476 -23.20 -15.96 5.81
CA SER A 476 -23.10 -14.51 5.96
C SER A 476 -24.40 -13.79 5.66
N THR A 477 -24.59 -12.64 6.30
CA THR A 477 -25.60 -11.62 5.95
C THR A 477 -24.94 -10.25 5.93
N LEU A 478 -25.27 -9.45 4.92
CA LEU A 478 -24.74 -8.09 4.79
C LEU A 478 -25.78 -7.03 5.16
N MET A 479 -25.34 -5.96 5.82
CA MET A 479 -26.14 -4.76 6.03
C MET A 479 -25.49 -3.54 5.37
N PRO A 480 -26.26 -2.54 4.90
CA PRO A 480 -25.72 -1.38 4.21
C PRO A 480 -24.76 -0.55 5.07
N LEU A 481 -23.72 0.00 4.44
CA LEU A 481 -22.70 0.82 5.09
C LEU A 481 -22.41 2.08 4.27
N GLY A 482 -22.51 3.24 4.90
CA GLY A 482 -22.18 4.55 4.32
C GLY A 482 -20.74 5.01 4.57
N VAL A 483 -19.98 4.26 5.38
CA VAL A 483 -18.60 4.58 5.75
C VAL A 483 -17.64 3.81 4.84
N PRO A 484 -16.65 4.48 4.22
CA PRO A 484 -15.64 3.79 3.44
C PRO A 484 -14.77 2.92 4.34
N THR A 485 -14.42 1.75 3.82
CA THR A 485 -13.63 0.74 4.53
C THR A 485 -12.41 0.35 3.70
N GLY A 486 -11.38 -0.15 4.38
CA GLY A 486 -10.07 -0.41 3.81
C GLY A 486 -9.32 -1.51 4.54
N ALA A 487 -8.27 -1.99 3.89
CA ALA A 487 -7.43 -3.05 4.43
C ALA A 487 -6.55 -2.49 5.54
N LEU A 488 -6.62 -3.00 6.77
CA LEU A 488 -5.67 -2.72 7.85
C LEU A 488 -4.64 -3.87 7.97
N ARG A 489 -3.38 -3.58 8.35
CA ARG A 489 -2.27 -4.55 8.45
C ARG A 489 -2.72 -5.93 8.99
N ALA A 490 -2.34 -6.98 8.26
CA ALA A 490 -2.97 -8.31 8.30
C ALA A 490 -4.48 -8.22 7.97
N PRO A 491 -4.83 -7.80 6.73
CA PRO A 491 -6.20 -7.52 6.34
C PRO A 491 -7.08 -8.71 6.69
N ARG A 492 -8.22 -8.43 7.31
CA ARG A 492 -9.19 -9.44 7.80
C ARG A 492 -8.70 -10.21 9.03
N SER A 493 -7.57 -10.93 8.92
CA SER A 493 -7.09 -11.85 9.95
C SER A 493 -6.81 -11.20 11.31
N ASN A 494 -6.44 -9.91 11.35
CA ASN A 494 -6.23 -9.18 12.60
C ASN A 494 -7.47 -9.12 13.51
N ALA A 495 -8.68 -9.23 12.94
CA ALA A 495 -9.93 -9.23 13.67
C ALA A 495 -10.50 -10.64 13.82
N PHE A 496 -10.47 -11.42 12.75
CA PHE A 496 -11.11 -12.74 12.72
C PHE A 496 -10.37 -13.74 13.61
N SER A 497 -9.04 -13.67 13.66
CA SER A 497 -8.23 -14.56 14.50
C SER A 497 -8.59 -14.38 15.97
N TRP A 498 -8.88 -13.16 16.43
CA TRP A 498 -9.31 -12.93 17.80
C TRP A 498 -10.63 -13.65 18.11
N ALA A 499 -11.65 -13.49 17.25
CA ALA A 499 -12.95 -14.14 17.45
C ALA A 499 -12.84 -15.68 17.41
N PHE A 500 -12.18 -16.22 16.39
CA PHE A 500 -12.11 -17.67 16.19
C PHE A 500 -11.19 -18.36 17.20
N GLN A 501 -10.04 -17.78 17.52
CA GLN A 501 -9.14 -18.37 18.50
C GLN A 501 -9.71 -18.30 19.92
N SER A 502 -10.46 -17.23 20.27
CA SER A 502 -11.15 -17.14 21.56
C SER A 502 -12.23 -18.22 21.67
N PHE A 503 -13.03 -18.42 20.62
CA PHE A 503 -14.07 -19.45 20.64
C PHE A 503 -13.49 -20.87 20.70
N ILE A 504 -12.35 -21.11 20.05
CA ILE A 504 -11.63 -22.38 20.16
C ILE A 504 -11.11 -22.62 21.59
N ASP A 505 -10.67 -21.58 22.31
CA ASP A 505 -10.33 -21.71 23.74
C ASP A 505 -11.54 -22.07 24.58
N GLU A 506 -12.69 -21.43 24.35
CA GLU A 506 -13.94 -21.77 25.06
C GLU A 506 -14.38 -23.22 24.80
N LEU A 507 -14.17 -23.72 23.57
CA LEU A 507 -14.40 -25.13 23.23
C LEU A 507 -13.42 -26.07 23.95
N ALA A 508 -12.15 -25.69 24.08
CA ALA A 508 -11.16 -26.48 24.83
C ALA A 508 -11.55 -26.57 26.32
N LEU A 509 -11.96 -25.45 26.92
CA LEU A 509 -12.46 -25.41 28.29
C LEU A 509 -13.71 -26.27 28.47
N ALA A 510 -14.67 -26.18 27.54
CA ALA A 510 -15.86 -27.03 27.55
C ALA A 510 -15.46 -28.52 27.44
N ALA A 511 -14.50 -28.86 26.58
CA ALA A 511 -13.97 -30.22 26.45
C ALA A 511 -13.16 -30.71 27.67
N GLY A 512 -12.82 -29.83 28.62
CA GLY A 512 -11.93 -30.16 29.74
C GLY A 512 -10.50 -30.47 29.29
N LYS A 513 -10.07 -29.90 28.17
CA LYS A 513 -8.74 -30.10 27.57
C LYS A 513 -7.86 -28.88 27.73
N ASP A 514 -6.55 -29.11 27.78
CA ASP A 514 -5.56 -28.05 27.62
C ASP A 514 -5.75 -27.34 26.25
N PRO A 515 -5.76 -25.99 26.19
CA PRO A 515 -6.00 -25.26 24.95
C PRO A 515 -4.97 -25.48 23.84
N LEU A 516 -3.71 -25.74 24.17
CA LEU A 516 -2.68 -26.07 23.18
C LEU A 516 -2.93 -27.48 22.63
N GLN A 517 -3.15 -28.47 23.50
CA GLN A 517 -3.42 -29.84 23.09
C GLN A 517 -4.70 -29.92 22.24
N PHE A 518 -5.76 -29.18 22.59
CA PHE A 518 -6.99 -29.13 21.79
C PHE A 518 -6.75 -28.65 20.35
N ARG A 519 -5.88 -27.66 20.16
CA ARG A 519 -5.49 -27.17 18.83
C ARG A 519 -4.63 -28.17 18.07
N LEU A 520 -3.70 -28.84 18.74
CA LEU A 520 -2.89 -29.90 18.13
C LEU A 520 -3.76 -31.07 17.67
N ASP A 521 -4.72 -31.50 18.51
CA ASP A 521 -5.70 -32.52 18.16
C ASP A 521 -6.52 -32.09 16.93
N LEU A 522 -6.98 -30.84 16.88
CA LEU A 522 -7.72 -30.29 15.74
C LEU A 522 -6.89 -30.28 14.45
N LEU A 523 -5.61 -29.90 14.52
CA LEU A 523 -4.70 -29.87 13.38
C LEU A 523 -4.22 -31.26 12.93
N SER A 524 -4.31 -32.27 13.80
CA SER A 524 -3.95 -33.66 13.49
C SER A 524 -4.95 -34.35 12.55
N VAL A 525 -6.15 -33.76 12.38
CA VAL A 525 -7.15 -34.24 11.43
C VAL A 525 -6.71 -33.92 10.01
N ASN A 526 -6.87 -34.88 9.09
CA ASN A 526 -6.64 -34.64 7.66
C ASN A 526 -7.48 -33.45 7.20
N ALA A 527 -6.82 -32.36 6.82
CA ALA A 527 -7.48 -31.16 6.34
C ALA A 527 -8.28 -31.50 5.08
N MET A 528 -9.56 -31.11 5.07
CA MET A 528 -10.39 -31.18 3.87
C MET A 528 -9.72 -30.41 2.72
N PRO A 529 -9.91 -30.83 1.45
CA PRO A 529 -9.31 -30.16 0.30
C PRO A 529 -9.60 -28.66 0.27
N HIS A 530 -8.65 -27.88 -0.23
CA HIS A 530 -8.92 -26.48 -0.54
C HIS A 530 -9.87 -26.42 -1.76
N PRO A 531 -10.98 -25.68 -1.73
CA PRO A 531 -11.93 -25.63 -2.85
C PRO A 531 -11.39 -25.01 -4.15
N ALA A 532 -10.17 -24.47 -4.16
CA ALA A 532 -9.49 -23.92 -5.35
C ALA A 532 -7.97 -23.81 -5.14
N GLU A 533 -7.16 -24.11 -6.16
CA GLU A 533 -5.76 -23.68 -6.22
C GLU A 533 -5.71 -22.14 -6.34
N GLY A 534 -4.93 -21.47 -5.49
CA GLY A 534 -4.64 -20.03 -5.62
C GLY A 534 -5.50 -19.06 -4.81
N ALA A 535 -6.27 -19.53 -3.83
CA ALA A 535 -6.95 -18.64 -2.88
C ALA A 535 -6.10 -18.44 -1.61
N ASP A 536 -6.12 -17.20 -1.10
CA ASP A 536 -5.44 -16.75 0.12
C ASP A 536 -5.68 -17.74 1.29
N GLY A 537 -4.68 -18.55 1.60
CA GLY A 537 -4.73 -19.55 2.66
C GLY A 537 -3.33 -20.07 2.98
N PHE A 538 -3.09 -20.39 4.25
CA PHE A 538 -1.85 -21.03 4.68
C PHE A 538 -1.85 -22.49 4.21
N GLU A 539 -0.96 -22.84 3.28
CA GLU A 539 -0.63 -24.23 2.98
C GLU A 539 0.51 -24.66 3.91
N ALA A 540 0.19 -25.45 4.94
CA ALA A 540 1.19 -25.97 5.87
C ALA A 540 2.26 -26.88 5.22
N SER A 541 2.03 -27.29 3.97
CA SER A 541 2.92 -28.14 3.18
C SER A 541 3.88 -27.37 2.25
N ARG A 542 3.81 -26.04 2.19
CA ARG A 542 4.71 -25.21 1.37
C ARG A 542 5.84 -24.57 2.17
#